data_AF-A0A973J0A8-F1
#
_entry.id   AF-A0A973J0A8-F1
#
_cell.length_a   1.000
_cell.length_b   1.000
_cell.length_c   1.000
_cell.angle_alpha   90.00
_cell.angle_beta   90.00
_cell.angle_gamma   90.00
#
_symmetry.space_group_name_H-M   'P 1'
#
loop_
_entity.id
_entity.type
_entity.pdbx_description
1 polymer ?
#
loop_
_entity_poly.entity_id
_entity_poly.type
_entity_poly.pdbx_seq_one_letter_code
_entity_poly.pdbx_strand_id
1 'polypeptide(L)' 'MKQTAVTPETEQQLFFHNYARLPIAVSHGEGVWLYSNDGTRYLDMISGIGVNAL' A
#
# COMPACT_ATOMS: atom_id res chain seq x y z
N MET A 1 -5.98 3.42 23.38
CA MET A 1 -4.80 2.75 22.79
C MET A 1 -4.20 3.71 21.78
N LYS A 2 -2.88 3.92 21.75
CA LYS A 2 -2.25 4.75 20.71
C LYS A 2 -2.08 3.88 19.46
N GLN A 3 -2.55 4.35 18.32
CA GLN A 3 -2.35 3.65 17.05
C GLN A 3 -0.91 3.84 16.60
N THR A 4 -0.16 2.75 16.50
CA THR A 4 1.20 2.76 15.97
C THR A 4 1.13 2.95 14.46
N ALA A 5 1.88 3.92 13.92
CA ALA A 5 1.98 4.12 12.48
C ALA A 5 2.75 2.95 11.84
N VAL A 6 2.28 2.48 10.68
CA VAL A 6 2.97 1.43 9.91
C VAL A 6 4.07 2.10 9.08
N THR A 7 5.30 1.95 9.54
CA THR A 7 6.56 2.30 8.89
C THR A 7 7.30 1.03 8.47
N PRO A 8 8.28 1.08 7.54
CA PRO A 8 9.08 -0.08 7.16
C PRO A 8 9.71 -0.80 8.37
N GLU A 9 10.19 -0.06 9.37
CA GLU A 9 10.80 -0.61 10.58
C GLU A 9 9.78 -1.33 11.46
N THR A 10 8.63 -0.71 11.69
CA THR A 10 7.56 -1.33 12.50
C THR A 10 6.94 -2.52 11.78
N GLU A 11 6.85 -2.47 10.45
CA GLU A 11 6.33 -3.56 9.64
C GLU A 11 7.22 -4.80 9.77
N GLN A 12 8.55 -4.63 9.70
CA GLN A 12 9.51 -5.72 9.92
C GLN A 12 9.43 -6.32 11.33
N GLN A 13 9.14 -5.49 12.34
CA GLN A 13 9.08 -5.96 13.72
C GLN A 13 7.76 -6.67 14.06
N LEU A 14 6.66 -6.20 13.47
CA LEU A 14 5.31 -6.59 13.90
C LEU A 14 4.65 -7.60 12.97
N PHE A 15 5.06 -7.71 11.71
CA PHE A 15 4.35 -8.52 10.71
C PHE A 15 5.11 -9.82 10.42
N PHE A 16 4.37 -10.86 10.03
CA PHE A 16 4.97 -12.04 9.42
C PHE A 16 5.42 -11.71 7.99
N HIS A 17 6.60 -12.18 7.62
CA HIS A 17 7.25 -11.91 6.33
C HIS A 17 6.82 -12.93 5.25
N ASN A 18 5.52 -13.17 5.11
CA ASN A 18 4.97 -14.16 4.17
C ASN A 18 4.74 -13.60 2.75
N TYR A 19 4.76 -12.28 2.58
CA TYR A 19 4.53 -11.61 1.30
C TYR A 19 5.73 -10.75 0.89
N ALA A 20 6.11 -10.83 -0.39
CA ALA A 20 7.03 -9.89 -1.02
C ALA A 20 6.27 -8.61 -1.42
N ARG A 21 6.03 -7.73 -0.45
CA ARG A 21 5.30 -6.47 -0.66
C ARG A 21 6.12 -5.49 -1.51
N LEU A 22 5.44 -4.73 -2.36
CA LEU A 22 6.05 -3.60 -3.07
C LEU A 22 6.49 -2.53 -2.06
N PRO A 23 7.62 -1.85 -2.26
CA PRO A 23 8.10 -0.79 -1.37
C PRO A 23 7.35 0.53 -1.61
N ILE A 24 6.01 0.49 -1.58
CA ILE A 24 5.12 1.63 -1.83
C ILE A 24 4.07 1.68 -0.73
N ALA A 25 3.99 2.81 -0.03
CA ALA A 25 2.95 3.09 0.96
C ALA A 25 1.81 3.87 0.30
N VAL A 26 0.78 3.15 -0.16
CA VAL A 26 -0.42 3.73 -0.82
C VAL A 26 -1.33 4.37 0.23
N SER A 27 -1.76 5.61 -0.03
CA SER A 27 -2.64 6.40 0.83
C SER A 27 -4.11 6.31 0.39
N HIS A 28 -4.37 6.50 -0.91
CA HIS A 28 -5.69 6.38 -1.52
C HIS A 28 -5.60 6.03 -3.01
N GLY A 29 -6.76 5.68 -3.61
CA GLY A 29 -6.90 5.48 -5.04
C GLY A 29 -8.07 6.28 -5.61
N GLU A 30 -8.01 6.61 -6.89
CA GLU A 30 -9.09 7.27 -7.64
C GLU A 30 -9.10 6.78 -9.09
N GLY A 31 -10.18 6.09 -9.48
CA GLY A 31 -10.25 5.40 -10.77
C GLY A 31 -9.12 4.38 -10.93
N VAL A 32 -8.34 4.50 -12.01
CA VAL A 32 -7.18 3.64 -12.30
C VAL A 32 -5.87 4.09 -11.62
N TRP A 33 -5.90 5.12 -10.78
CA TRP A 33 -4.70 5.70 -10.18
C TRP A 33 -4.61 5.38 -8.69
N LEU A 34 -3.39 5.08 -8.23
CA LEU A 34 -3.01 5.00 -6.81
C LEU A 34 -2.10 6.17 -6.46
N TYR A 35 -2.25 6.67 -5.23
CA TYR A 35 -1.46 7.77 -4.70
C TYR A 35 -0.71 7.28 -3.46
N SER A 36 0.59 7.56 -3.37
CA SER A 36 1.40 7.30 -2.17
C SER A 36 1.33 8.47 -1.18
N ASN A 37 1.84 8.25 0.03
CA ASN A 37 1.91 9.27 1.09
C ASN A 37 2.72 10.52 0.70
N ASP A 38 3.68 10.39 -0.22
CA ASP A 38 4.49 11.51 -0.74
C ASP A 38 3.81 12.25 -1.93
N GLY A 39 2.61 11.83 -2.33
CA GLY A 39 1.85 12.40 -3.44
C GLY A 39 2.20 11.82 -4.82
N THR A 40 3.12 10.86 -4.92
CA THR A 40 3.42 10.19 -6.19
C THR A 40 2.22 9.41 -6.69
N ARG A 41 1.92 9.54 -7.99
CA ARG A 41 0.80 8.86 -8.65
C ARG A 41 1.29 7.67 -9.48
N TYR A 42 0.67 6.51 -9.27
CA TYR A 42 0.96 5.25 -9.97
C TYR A 42 -0.27 4.77 -10.73
N LEU A 43 -0.07 4.25 -11.95
CA LEU A 43 -1.12 3.55 -12.68
C LEU A 43 -1.32 2.16 -12.05
N ASP A 44 -2.54 1.83 -11.65
CA ASP A 44 -2.87 0.50 -11.11
C ASP A 44 -3.00 -0.51 -12.25
N MET A 45 -1.98 -1.37 -12.38
CA MET A 45 -1.98 -2.49 -13.33
C MET A 45 -2.22 -3.85 -12.63
N ILE A 46 -2.53 -3.85 -11.34
CA ILE A 46 -2.77 -5.05 -10.54
C ILE A 46 -4.26 -5.18 -10.20
N SER A 47 -5.01 -4.07 -10.14
CA SER A 47 -6.45 -4.03 -9.85
C SER A 47 -6.80 -4.74 -8.53
N GLY A 48 -5.93 -4.61 -7.52
CA GLY A 48 -6.09 -5.34 -6.26
C GLY A 48 -6.14 -6.87 -6.41
N ILE A 49 -5.35 -7.43 -7.33
CA ILE A 49 -5.42 -8.85 -7.75
C ILE A 49 -6.74 -9.11 -8.49
N GLY A 50 -7.10 -8.19 -9.39
CA GLY A 50 -8.29 -8.27 -10.24
C GLY A 50 -9.64 -8.06 -9.52
N VAL A 51 -9.65 -7.58 -8.28
CA VAL A 51 -10.88 -7.35 -7.51
C VAL A 51 -11.46 -5.95 -7.71
N ASN A 52 -10.70 -5.01 -8.28
CA ASN A 52 -11.12 -3.64 -8.54
C ASN A 52 -11.43 -3.42 -10.03
N ALA A 53 -12.64 -3.81 -10.46
CA ALA A 53 -13.10 -3.80 -11.86
C ALA A 53 -14.11 -2.68 -12.18
N LEU A 54 -14.04 -1.56 -11.45
CA LEU A 54 -14.99 -0.43 -11.51
C LEU A 54 -15.07 0.26 -12.87
#